data_AF-A0A520QSC4-F1
#
_entry.id   AF-A0A520QSC4-F1
#
_cell.length_a   1.000
_cell.length_b   1.000
_cell.length_c   1.000
_cell.angle_alpha   90.00
_cell.angle_beta   90.00
_cell.angle_gamma   90.00
#
_symmetry.space_group_name_H-M   'P 1'
#
loop_
_entity.id
_entity.type
_entity.pdbx_description
1 polymer ?
#
loop_
_entity_poly.entity_id
_entity_poly.type
_entity_poly.pdbx_seq_one_letter_code
_entity_poly.pdbx_strand_id
1 'polypeptide(L)'
;PVIGANSMDSTMVDLSAIPAASAWDEVVLMGEQGDLEITPHDLAGWKGTVSYEIITAWRSRLPRIFIKNKEDRSKALEQGQVKTSEIPIS
;
A
#
# COMPACT_ATOMS: atom_id res chain seq x y z
N PRO A 1 4.05 -5.92 -12.45
CA PRO A 1 2.76 -6.63 -12.67
C PRO A 1 2.40 -7.45 -11.43
N VAL A 2 1.11 -7.52 -11.06
CA VAL A 2 0.67 -8.43 -10.00
C VAL A 2 0.73 -9.85 -10.56
N ILE A 3 1.49 -10.74 -9.91
CA ILE A 3 1.65 -12.14 -10.31
C ILE A 3 1.14 -13.05 -9.19
N GLY A 4 0.50 -14.17 -9.54
CA GLY A 4 -0.06 -15.09 -8.55
C GLY A 4 -1.52 -14.77 -8.14
N ALA A 5 -2.15 -15.73 -7.47
CA ALA A 5 -3.52 -15.57 -6.99
C ALA A 5 -3.57 -14.53 -5.87
N ASN A 6 -4.56 -13.63 -5.92
CA ASN A 6 -4.86 -12.75 -4.80
C ASN A 6 -5.31 -13.59 -3.61
N SER A 7 -4.48 -13.66 -2.58
CA SER A 7 -4.88 -14.27 -1.31
C SER A 7 -5.69 -13.26 -0.50
N MET A 8 -6.34 -13.71 0.57
CA MET A 8 -7.17 -12.84 1.41
C MET A 8 -6.38 -11.63 1.96
N ASP A 9 -5.09 -11.84 2.28
CA ASP A 9 -4.25 -10.83 2.93
C ASP A 9 -2.91 -10.58 2.23
N SER A 10 -2.62 -11.25 1.10
CA SER A 10 -1.35 -11.07 0.37
C SER A 10 -1.55 -10.90 -1.14
N THR A 11 -0.81 -9.94 -1.69
CA THR A 11 -0.71 -9.68 -3.13
C THR A 11 0.75 -9.82 -3.52
N MET A 12 1.04 -10.68 -4.49
CA MET A 12 2.39 -10.89 -4.98
C MET A 12 2.63 -10.04 -6.23
N VAL A 13 3.76 -9.33 -6.26
CA VAL A 13 4.12 -8.42 -7.35
C VAL A 13 5.48 -8.85 -7.88
N ASP A 14 5.59 -8.92 -9.20
CA ASP A 14 6.86 -9.25 -9.85
C ASP A 14 7.78 -8.03 -9.80
N LEU A 15 8.89 -8.19 -9.08
CA LEU A 15 9.96 -7.19 -8.94
C LEU A 15 11.20 -7.54 -9.77
N SER A 16 11.13 -8.55 -10.65
CA SER A 16 12.29 -9.00 -11.44
C SER A 16 12.91 -7.90 -12.34
N ALA A 17 12.14 -6.86 -12.65
CA ALA A 17 12.59 -5.70 -13.42
C ALA A 17 13.25 -4.59 -12.58
N ILE A 18 13.26 -4.69 -11.24
CA ILE A 18 13.77 -3.66 -10.32
C ILE A 18 14.83 -4.30 -9.41
N PRO A 19 16.13 -4.24 -9.78
CA PRO A 19 17.21 -4.88 -9.02
C PRO A 19 17.48 -4.24 -7.65
N ALA A 20 17.03 -3.00 -7.44
CA ALA A 20 17.20 -2.25 -6.21
C ALA A 20 16.15 -2.58 -5.14
N ALA A 21 15.10 -3.32 -5.49
CA ALA A 21 14.02 -3.64 -4.57
C ALA A 21 14.53 -4.58 -3.47
N SER A 22 14.42 -4.14 -2.23
CA SER A 22 14.81 -4.87 -1.03
C SER A 22 13.61 -5.21 -0.18
N ALA A 23 13.74 -6.23 0.67
CA ALA A 23 12.77 -6.46 1.72
C ALA A 23 12.65 -5.20 2.57
N TRP A 24 11.41 -4.86 2.96
CA TRP A 24 11.06 -3.67 3.75
C TRP A 24 10.98 -2.35 2.98
N ASP A 25 11.10 -2.36 1.66
CA ASP A 25 10.88 -1.16 0.86
C ASP A 25 9.42 -0.70 0.88
N GLU A 26 9.23 0.62 0.84
CA GLU A 26 7.91 1.25 0.79
C GLU A 26 7.25 1.00 -0.58
N VAL A 27 6.01 0.51 -0.54
CA VAL A 27 5.18 0.33 -1.73
C VAL A 27 3.91 1.17 -1.59
N VAL A 28 3.62 1.98 -2.59
CA VAL A 28 2.41 2.80 -2.66
C VAL A 28 1.36 2.11 -3.53
N LEU A 29 0.28 1.62 -2.90
CA LEU A 29 -0.86 1.01 -3.60
C LEU A 29 -1.83 2.05 -4.18
N MET A 30 -1.93 3.21 -3.51
CA MET A 30 -2.77 4.35 -3.88
C MET A 30 -2.15 5.60 -3.27
N GLY A 31 -1.87 6.62 -4.07
CA GLY A 31 -1.14 7.81 -3.66
C GLY A 31 0.05 8.10 -4.57
N GLU A 32 0.96 8.95 -4.09
CA GLU A 32 2.08 9.48 -4.85
C GLU A 32 3.41 8.89 -4.36
N GLN A 33 4.26 8.46 -5.30
CA GLN A 33 5.64 8.02 -5.05
C GLN A 33 6.58 8.65 -6.10
N GLY A 34 7.37 9.64 -5.66
CA GLY A 34 8.22 10.41 -6.57
C GLY A 34 7.36 11.22 -7.54
N ASP A 35 7.59 11.06 -8.84
CA ASP A 35 6.82 11.75 -9.90
C ASP A 35 5.61 10.93 -10.40
N LEU A 36 5.36 9.75 -9.81
CA LEU A 36 4.26 8.86 -10.20
C LEU A 36 3.15 8.92 -9.16
N GLU A 37 1.90 9.02 -9.63
CA GLU A 37 0.72 9.02 -8.77
C GLU A 37 -0.28 7.97 -9.25
N ILE A 38 -0.85 7.23 -8.31
CA ILE A 38 -1.99 6.33 -8.51
C ILE A 38 -3.18 6.93 -7.78
N THR A 39 -4.09 7.56 -8.51
CA THR A 39 -5.25 8.20 -7.91
C THR A 39 -6.36 7.18 -7.60
N PRO A 40 -7.28 7.49 -6.67
CA PRO A 40 -8.49 6.68 -6.47
C PRO A 40 -9.34 6.54 -7.74
N HIS A 41 -9.24 7.49 -8.67
CA HIS A 41 -9.95 7.47 -9.95
C HIS A 41 -9.36 6.43 -10.90
N ASP A 42 -8.05 6.26 -10.92
CA ASP A 42 -7.38 5.24 -11.74
C ASP A 42 -7.79 3.83 -11.29
N LEU A 43 -7.76 3.60 -9.97
CA LEU A 43 -8.22 2.34 -9.37
C LEU A 43 -9.70 2.07 -9.64
N ALA A 44 -10.54 3.11 -9.58
CA ALA A 44 -11.95 3.01 -9.90
C ALA A 44 -12.17 2.66 -11.38
N GLY A 45 -11.38 3.24 -12.29
CA GLY A 45 -11.37 2.92 -13.71
C GLY A 45 -10.99 1.45 -13.98
N TRP A 46 -9.96 0.92 -13.31
CA TRP A 46 -9.56 -0.48 -13.44
C TRP A 46 -10.61 -1.46 -12.92
N LYS A 47 -11.29 -1.12 -11.82
CA LYS A 47 -12.35 -1.94 -11.23
C LYS A 47 -13.71 -1.75 -11.93
N GLY A 48 -13.88 -0.69 -12.73
CA GLY A 48 -15.17 -0.33 -13.33
C GLY A 48 -16.19 0.21 -12.33
N THR A 49 -15.72 0.92 -11.29
CA THR A 49 -16.57 1.50 -10.24
C THR A 49 -16.31 3.01 -10.05
N VAL A 50 -16.84 3.60 -8.97
CA VAL A 50 -16.61 4.98 -8.56
C VAL A 50 -15.49 5.09 -7.52
N SER A 51 -14.79 6.22 -7.50
CA SER A 51 -13.69 6.48 -6.56
C SER A 51 -14.09 6.34 -5.09
N TYR A 52 -15.35 6.65 -4.75
CA TYR A 52 -15.87 6.50 -3.39
C TYR A 52 -15.91 5.05 -2.92
N GLU A 53 -16.18 4.09 -3.80
CA GLU A 53 -16.10 2.67 -3.44
C GLU A 53 -14.67 2.25 -3.13
N ILE A 54 -13.70 2.76 -3.87
CA ILE A 54 -12.28 2.46 -3.60
C ILE A 54 -11.91 2.96 -2.21
N ILE A 55 -12.24 4.21 -1.88
CA ILE A 55 -11.90 4.82 -0.59
C ILE A 55 -12.65 4.15 0.57
N THR A 56 -13.92 3.80 0.39
CA THR A 56 -14.73 3.15 1.44
C THR A 56 -14.46 1.65 1.60
N ALA A 57 -13.88 0.99 0.59
CA ALA A 57 -13.50 -0.42 0.66
C ALA A 57 -12.33 -0.69 1.63
N TRP A 58 -11.54 0.33 1.99
CA TRP A 58 -10.48 0.21 2.99
C TRP A 58 -11.06 -0.06 4.39
N ARG A 59 -11.18 -1.35 4.72
CA ARG A 59 -11.79 -1.84 5.97
C ARG A 59 -10.92 -1.53 7.19
N SER A 60 -11.50 -1.71 8.38
CA SER A 60 -10.88 -1.41 9.68
C SER A 60 -9.62 -2.21 10.02
N ARG A 61 -9.30 -3.27 9.27
CA ARG A 61 -8.05 -4.05 9.44
C ARG A 61 -6.81 -3.26 9.05
N LEU A 62 -6.96 -2.19 8.26
CA LEU A 62 -5.87 -1.32 7.86
C LEU A 62 -5.64 -0.25 8.95
N PRO A 63 -4.49 -0.27 9.64
CA PRO A 63 -4.17 0.75 10.63
C PRO A 63 -4.06 2.12 9.94
N ARG A 64 -4.79 3.11 10.46
CA ARG A 64 -4.80 4.47 9.91
C ARG A 64 -3.86 5.35 10.74
N ILE A 65 -2.86 5.92 10.08
CA ILE A 65 -1.93 6.87 10.69
C ILE A 65 -2.27 8.26 10.14
N PHE A 66 -2.59 9.19 11.04
CA PHE A 66 -2.89 10.57 10.67
C PHE A 66 -1.61 11.39 10.74
N ILE A 67 -1.13 11.84 9.59
CA ILE A 67 0.08 12.65 9.46
C ILE A 67 -0.37 14.12 9.42
N LYS A 68 0.00 14.91 10.43
CA LYS A 68 -0.39 16.32 10.54
C LYS A 68 0.55 17.23 9.73
N ASN A 69 1.84 16.88 9.68
CA ASN A 69 2.88 17.60 8.96
C ASN A 69 3.71 16.65 8.09
N LYS A 70 4.27 17.13 6.97
CA LYS A 70 5.11 16.30 6.06
C LYS A 70 6.32 15.66 6.75
N GLU A 71 6.84 16.27 7.82
CA GLU A 71 7.97 15.76 8.61
C GLU A 71 7.62 14.45 9.35
N ASP A 72 6.36 14.26 9.72
CA ASP A 72 5.91 13.08 10.47
C ASP A 72 5.74 11.82 9.59
N ARG A 73 5.82 11.97 8.25
CA ARG A 73 5.69 10.85 7.31
C ARG A 73 6.79 9.80 7.52
N SER A 74 8.04 10.25 7.71
CA SER A 74 9.19 9.36 7.93
C SER A 74 9.01 8.50 9.19
N LYS A 75 8.53 9.12 10.28
CA LYS A 75 8.25 8.44 11.56
C LYS A 75 7.05 7.50 11.50
N ALA A 76 6.03 7.85 10.71
CA ALA A 76 4.84 7.01 10.52
C ALA A 76 5.17 5.69 9.79
N LEU A 77 6.07 5.75 8.80
CA LEU A 77 6.52 4.58 8.05
C LEU A 77 7.30 3.61 8.95
N GLU A 78 8.20 4.12 9.79
CA GLU A 78 8.93 3.31 10.79
C GLU A 78 7.98 2.68 11.82
N GLN A 79 6.97 3.41 12.31
CA GLN A 79 5.99 2.88 13.27
C GLN A 79 5.06 1.80 12.67
N GLY A 80 4.77 1.88 11.38
CA GLY A 80 3.99 0.86 10.66
C GLY A 80 4.74 -0.47 10.50
N GLN A 81 6.06 -0.42 10.30
CA GLN A 81 6.92 -1.60 10.23
C GLN A 81 7.03 -2.32 11.57
N VAL A 82 7.19 -1.59 12.68
CA VAL A 82 7.33 -2.18 14.04
C VAL A 82 6.09 -2.96 14.47
N LYS A 83 4.88 -2.55 14.06
CA LYS A 83 3.65 -3.29 14.38
C LYS A 83 3.44 -4.53 13.51
N THR A 84 4.00 -4.57 12.30
CA THR A 84 3.88 -5.73 11.40
C THR A 84 4.80 -6.86 11.84
N SER A 85 5.94 -6.56 12.49
CA SER A 85 6.86 -7.57 13.05
C SER A 85 6.33 -8.33 14.27
N GLU A 86 5.19 -7.92 14.85
CA GLU A 86 4.58 -8.59 16.03
C GLU A 86 3.43 -9.54 15.67
N ILE A 87 3.10 -9.72 14.39
CA ILE A 87 2.07 -10.70 13.98
C ILE A 87 2.75 -12.07 13.87
N PRO A 88 2.52 -13.03 14.79
CA PRO A 88 3.03 -14.37 14.61
C PRO A 88 2.29 -14.99 13.42
N ILE A 89 3.04 -15.21 12.34
CA ILE A 89 2.68 -16.17 11.30
C ILE A 89 2.63 -17.55 12.00
N SER A 90 1.41 -18.01 12.29
CA SER A 90 1.14 -19.40 12.70
C SER A 90 0.86 -20.27 11.49
#